data_AF-A0A6D2IMP1-F1
#
_entry.id   AF-A0A6D2IMP1-F1
#
_cell.length_a   1.000
_cell.length_b   1.000
_cell.length_c   1.000
_cell.angle_alpha   90.00
_cell.angle_beta   90.00
_cell.angle_gamma   90.00
#
_symmetry.space_group_name_H-M   'P 1'
#
loop_
_entity.id
_entity.type
_entity.pdbx_description
1 polymer ?
#
loop_
_entity_poly.entity_id
_entity_poly.type
_entity_poly.pdbx_seq_one_letter_code
_entity_poly.pdbx_strand_id
1 'polypeptide(L)'
;MGKQAKTKTSRKNKKAWRANISTEDIEDFFEKTTKDALSGGNLSAAPSEDLFHVDKSHDLPVRRKIEKRRERVLRVDSILKKNPFVQPISSSKPKSKTSKKTTVTESKTPKQAQKIDADDSEMVDLWGDDSKAERESNPRKMSKMTSIIPAVEVDPAGCSYNPAAESHEDMLAAAVAQEMQKVYKTELGPEPVPLTIDGDAVDEDERYFLGVDDGSEGEDDAEAGKEVSEAGDTSASEPKKLPKRVTRVVFNKRTRQKALLKKLTKEKLKEKISNEIDSLPNILEEISREDEEKQNKLVRRAIAKQDVLKIRPPRLGKHKFEAPPVQVLLTEEITGSLRKLKACCTLARDRFKSLEKRGILVPSKNIRRN
;
A
#
# COMPACT_ATOMS: atom_id res chain seq x y z
N MET A 1 35.40 -41.10 -22.22
CA MET A 1 34.65 -40.83 -23.47
C MET A 1 34.61 -42.11 -24.28
N GLY A 2 33.41 -42.63 -24.55
CA GLY A 2 33.20 -43.99 -25.05
C GLY A 2 33.81 -44.23 -26.43
N LYS A 3 34.50 -45.36 -26.61
CA LYS A 3 34.90 -45.86 -27.92
C LYS A 3 33.63 -46.24 -28.68
N GLN A 4 33.15 -45.35 -29.54
CA GLN A 4 32.11 -45.67 -30.51
C GLN A 4 32.62 -46.84 -31.36
N ALA A 5 31.96 -47.99 -31.26
CA ALA A 5 32.29 -49.15 -32.07
C ALA A 5 32.01 -48.79 -33.53
N LYS A 6 33.06 -48.58 -34.34
CA LYS A 6 32.94 -48.31 -35.78
C LYS A 6 32.14 -49.46 -36.41
N THR A 7 30.88 -49.20 -36.76
CA THR A 7 30.00 -50.16 -37.42
C THR A 7 30.65 -50.61 -38.71
N LYS A 8 30.79 -51.93 -38.93
CA LYS A 8 31.41 -52.49 -40.13
C LYS A 8 30.51 -52.26 -41.35
N THR A 9 30.66 -51.13 -42.02
CA THR A 9 29.93 -50.81 -43.25
C THR A 9 30.56 -51.52 -44.46
N SER A 10 29.71 -51.90 -45.42
CA SER A 10 30.10 -52.66 -46.63
C SER A 10 31.08 -51.88 -47.51
N ARG A 11 32.13 -52.57 -47.98
CA ARG A 11 33.20 -52.03 -48.84
C ARG A 11 33.24 -52.68 -50.23
N LYS A 12 32.12 -53.21 -50.71
CA LYS A 12 32.08 -54.02 -51.95
C LYS A 12 32.28 -53.20 -53.23
N ASN A 13 31.85 -51.93 -53.26
CA ASN A 13 31.90 -51.08 -54.46
C ASN A 13 32.75 -49.83 -54.24
N LYS A 14 33.33 -49.26 -55.32
CA LYS A 14 34.19 -48.05 -55.27
C LYS A 14 33.49 -46.85 -54.62
N LYS A 15 32.18 -46.70 -54.81
CA LYS A 15 31.37 -45.66 -54.15
C LYS A 15 31.28 -45.88 -52.62
N ALA A 16 31.16 -47.12 -52.18
CA ALA A 16 31.15 -47.49 -50.77
C ALA A 16 32.54 -47.31 -50.12
N TRP A 17 33.63 -47.53 -50.86
CA TRP A 17 34.99 -47.23 -50.39
C TRP A 17 35.18 -45.75 -50.06
N ARG A 18 34.76 -44.86 -50.96
CA ARG A 18 34.89 -43.41 -50.75
C ARG A 18 34.06 -42.88 -49.59
N ALA A 19 32.88 -43.46 -49.34
CA ALA A 19 31.99 -43.01 -48.27
C ALA A 19 32.36 -43.57 -46.88
N ASN A 20 33.03 -44.72 -46.81
CA ASN A 20 33.26 -45.47 -45.55
C ASN A 20 34.71 -45.45 -45.06
N ILE A 21 35.62 -44.80 -45.79
CA ILE A 21 37.00 -44.56 -45.36
C ILE A 21 37.05 -43.08 -44.99
N SER A 22 37.06 -42.79 -43.69
CA SER A 22 37.21 -41.42 -43.20
C SER A 22 38.63 -40.93 -43.49
N THR A 23 38.74 -39.73 -44.07
CA THR A 23 39.98 -38.95 -44.20
C THR A 23 40.19 -38.00 -43.03
N GLU A 24 39.27 -37.97 -42.06
CA GLU A 24 39.28 -37.04 -40.93
C GLU A 24 40.55 -37.17 -40.09
N ASP A 25 41.07 -38.40 -39.88
CA ASP A 25 42.32 -38.61 -39.14
C ASP A 25 43.53 -37.94 -39.82
N ILE A 26 43.51 -37.84 -41.16
CA ILE A 26 44.58 -37.21 -41.95
C ILE A 26 44.39 -35.68 -41.94
N GLU A 27 43.16 -35.21 -42.10
CA GLU A 27 42.81 -33.78 -42.04
C GLU A 27 43.12 -33.20 -40.65
N ASP A 28 42.75 -33.91 -39.58
CA ASP A 28 43.06 -33.57 -38.19
C ASP A 28 44.57 -33.46 -37.94
N PHE A 29 45.37 -34.33 -38.57
CA PHE A 29 46.82 -34.26 -38.47
C PHE A 29 47.35 -32.99 -39.14
N PHE A 30 46.89 -32.68 -40.36
CA PHE A 30 47.28 -31.44 -41.04
C PHE A 30 46.82 -30.19 -40.28
N GLU A 31 45.62 -30.17 -39.73
CA GLU A 31 45.16 -29.05 -38.91
C GLU A 31 46.00 -28.85 -37.65
N LYS A 32 46.35 -29.93 -36.93
CA LYS A 32 47.20 -29.86 -35.74
C LYS A 32 48.60 -29.38 -36.10
N THR A 33 49.21 -29.92 -37.15
CA THR A 33 50.53 -29.45 -37.61
C THR A 33 50.52 -27.98 -38.03
N THR A 34 49.45 -27.50 -38.67
CA THR A 34 49.31 -26.10 -39.07
C THR A 34 49.13 -25.19 -37.85
N LYS A 35 48.31 -25.60 -36.88
CA LYS A 35 48.11 -24.87 -35.62
C LYS A 35 49.39 -24.80 -34.78
N ASP A 36 50.13 -25.90 -34.71
CA ASP A 36 51.42 -25.97 -34.02
C ASP A 36 52.46 -25.07 -34.70
N ALA A 37 52.52 -25.04 -36.04
CA ALA A 37 53.41 -24.15 -36.77
C ALA A 37 53.09 -22.66 -36.52
N LEU A 38 51.82 -22.30 -36.38
CA LEU A 38 51.38 -20.93 -36.08
C LEU A 38 51.60 -20.54 -34.61
N SER A 39 51.50 -21.49 -33.68
CA SER A 39 51.66 -21.23 -32.22
C SER A 39 53.11 -21.36 -31.73
N GLY A 40 54.08 -21.54 -32.64
CA GLY A 40 55.51 -21.58 -32.28
C GLY A 40 56.06 -22.97 -31.94
N GLY A 41 55.38 -24.05 -32.35
CA GLY A 41 55.84 -25.43 -32.21
C GLY A 41 54.93 -26.31 -31.35
N ASN A 42 55.18 -27.62 -31.36
CA ASN A 42 54.42 -28.59 -30.56
C ASN A 42 54.83 -28.50 -29.09
N LEU A 43 53.93 -28.01 -28.24
CA LEU A 43 54.14 -27.86 -26.79
C LEU A 43 54.48 -29.17 -26.08
N SER A 44 54.10 -30.33 -26.63
CA SER A 44 54.42 -31.64 -26.05
C SER A 44 55.89 -32.03 -26.21
N ALA A 45 56.63 -31.39 -27.13
CA ALA A 45 58.04 -31.67 -27.37
C ALA A 45 58.98 -30.72 -26.60
N ALA A 46 58.47 -29.60 -26.09
CA ALA A 46 59.25 -28.65 -25.30
C ALA A 46 59.49 -29.20 -23.88
N PRO A 47 60.70 -29.05 -23.32
CA PRO A 47 60.97 -29.44 -21.94
C PRO A 47 60.11 -28.61 -20.98
N SER A 48 59.62 -29.24 -19.91
CA SER A 48 58.77 -28.59 -18.91
C SER A 48 59.43 -27.40 -18.21
N GLU A 49 60.76 -27.35 -18.20
CA GLU A 49 61.55 -26.28 -17.59
C GLU A 49 61.45 -24.94 -18.35
N ASP A 50 61.26 -24.99 -19.67
CA ASP A 50 61.05 -23.79 -20.50
C ASP A 50 59.59 -23.32 -20.49
N LEU A 51 58.65 -24.25 -20.28
CA LEU A 51 57.22 -23.96 -20.24
C LEU A 51 56.77 -23.37 -18.89
N PHE A 52 57.42 -23.75 -17.79
CA PHE A 52 56.98 -23.41 -16.44
C PHE A 52 58.11 -22.83 -15.60
N HIS A 53 58.02 -21.54 -15.30
CA HIS A 53 58.86 -20.89 -14.29
C HIS A 53 58.16 -20.91 -12.93
N VAL A 54 58.73 -21.63 -11.95
CA VAL A 54 58.28 -21.55 -10.56
C VAL A 54 58.91 -20.32 -9.91
N ASP A 55 58.18 -19.21 -9.96
CA ASP A 55 58.62 -17.97 -9.33
C ASP A 55 58.57 -18.11 -7.79
N LYS A 56 59.75 -18.25 -7.19
CA LYS A 56 59.95 -18.29 -5.73
C LYS A 56 60.23 -16.91 -5.15
N SER A 57 60.16 -15.84 -5.97
CA SER A 57 60.38 -14.50 -5.48
C SER A 57 59.27 -14.10 -4.50
N HIS A 58 59.66 -13.68 -3.31
CA HIS A 58 58.74 -13.11 -2.34
C HIS A 58 58.51 -11.65 -2.68
N ASP A 59 57.57 -11.38 -3.57
CA ASP A 59 57.13 -10.02 -3.90
C ASP A 59 56.49 -9.35 -2.67
N LEU A 60 57.35 -8.71 -1.86
CA LEU A 60 56.98 -7.90 -0.70
C LEU A 60 55.89 -6.85 -1.01
N PRO A 61 55.85 -6.14 -2.17
CA PRO A 61 54.80 -5.17 -2.43
C PRO A 61 53.43 -5.82 -2.65
N VAL A 62 53.38 -7.02 -3.25
CA VAL A 62 52.13 -7.76 -3.47
C VAL A 62 51.66 -8.37 -2.15
N ARG A 63 52.56 -8.96 -1.36
CA ARG A 63 52.25 -9.47 0.00
C ARG A 63 51.70 -8.36 0.90
N ARG A 64 52.33 -7.18 0.93
CA ARG A 64 51.83 -6.00 1.66
C ARG A 64 50.45 -5.54 1.19
N LYS A 65 50.16 -5.58 -0.13
CA LYS A 65 48.82 -5.25 -0.67
C LYS A 65 47.77 -6.30 -0.25
N ILE A 66 48.13 -7.58 -0.19
CA ILE A 66 47.26 -8.67 0.24
C ILE A 66 47.01 -8.59 1.75
N GLU A 67 48.05 -8.38 2.56
CA GLU A 67 47.96 -8.21 4.02
C GLU A 67 47.11 -6.98 4.38
N LYS A 68 47.33 -5.83 3.72
CA LYS A 68 46.50 -4.62 3.90
C LYS A 68 45.02 -4.83 3.54
N ARG A 69 44.72 -5.73 2.59
CA ARG A 69 43.33 -6.11 2.27
C ARG A 69 42.75 -7.10 3.27
N ARG A 70 43.57 -8.00 3.83
CA ARG A 70 43.17 -8.95 4.89
C ARG A 70 42.96 -8.26 6.25
N GLU A 71 43.72 -7.20 6.53
CA GLU A 71 43.55 -6.34 7.71
C GLU A 71 42.27 -5.49 7.67
N ARG A 72 41.72 -5.25 6.47
CA ARG A 72 40.42 -4.57 6.32
C ARG A 72 39.31 -5.52 6.73
N VAL A 73 38.93 -5.40 8.00
CA VAL A 73 37.76 -6.06 8.57
C VAL A 73 36.50 -5.60 7.84
N LEU A 74 35.59 -6.55 7.59
CA LEU A 74 34.29 -6.29 6.96
C LEU A 74 33.56 -5.16 7.70
N ARG A 75 32.82 -4.33 6.96
CA ARG A 75 32.14 -3.16 7.54
C ARG A 75 31.21 -3.55 8.69
N VAL A 76 30.53 -4.68 8.58
CA VAL A 76 29.66 -5.22 9.64
C VAL A 76 30.45 -5.50 10.93
N ASP A 77 31.58 -6.18 10.82
CA ASP A 77 32.45 -6.50 11.95
C ASP A 77 33.14 -5.24 12.51
N SER A 78 33.43 -4.24 11.66
CA SER A 78 33.98 -2.95 12.08
C SER A 78 33.01 -2.14 12.96
N ILE A 79 31.70 -2.26 12.72
CA ILE A 79 30.65 -1.61 13.51
C ILE A 79 30.48 -2.31 14.88
N LEU A 80 30.76 -3.61 14.95
CA LEU A 80 30.72 -4.40 16.19
C LEU A 80 31.98 -4.24 17.06
N LYS A 81 33.08 -3.75 16.50
CA LYS A 81 34.29 -3.44 17.28
C LYS A 81 34.03 -2.26 18.21
N LYS A 82 34.43 -2.42 19.47
CA LYS A 82 34.30 -1.37 20.50
C LYS A 82 35.08 -0.13 20.07
N ASN A 83 34.45 1.04 20.13
CA ASN A 83 35.09 2.30 19.81
C ASN A 83 36.13 2.63 20.90
N PRO A 84 37.43 2.73 20.58
CA PRO A 84 38.48 3.00 21.57
C PRO A 84 38.39 4.40 22.19
N PHE A 85 37.66 5.33 21.57
CA PHE A 85 37.49 6.71 22.05
C PHE A 85 36.31 6.88 23.01
N VAL A 86 35.51 5.83 23.24
CA VAL A 86 34.37 5.87 24.16
C VAL A 86 34.68 5.01 25.37
N GLN A 87 34.85 5.64 26.53
CA GLN A 87 34.95 4.95 27.81
C GLN A 87 33.61 4.25 28.10
N PRO A 88 33.58 2.92 28.27
CA PRO A 88 32.34 2.24 28.61
C PRO A 88 31.90 2.67 30.02
N ILE A 89 30.75 3.32 30.10
CA ILE A 89 30.13 3.66 31.39
C ILE A 89 29.69 2.34 32.01
N SER A 90 30.29 1.99 33.16
CA SER A 90 30.00 0.78 33.91
C SER A 90 28.58 0.84 34.48
N SER A 91 27.58 0.40 33.70
CA SER A 91 26.26 0.10 34.26
C SER A 91 26.40 -1.15 35.14
N SER A 92 26.13 -0.94 36.44
CA SER A 92 25.78 -1.94 37.45
C SER A 92 26.43 -3.33 37.31
N LYS A 93 27.41 -3.63 38.19
CA LYS A 93 27.93 -4.99 38.34
C LYS A 93 26.77 -5.96 38.62
N PRO A 94 26.50 -6.98 37.78
CA PRO A 94 25.65 -8.07 38.22
C PRO A 94 26.40 -8.80 39.34
N LYS A 95 25.80 -8.88 40.54
CA LYS A 95 26.33 -9.72 41.61
C LYS A 95 26.44 -11.15 41.08
N SER A 96 27.66 -11.67 41.00
CA SER A 96 27.91 -13.07 40.68
C SER A 96 27.30 -13.94 41.78
N LYS A 97 26.17 -14.59 41.48
CA LYS A 97 25.70 -15.70 42.29
C LYS A 97 26.64 -16.88 42.00
N THR A 98 27.54 -17.14 42.94
CA THR A 98 28.25 -18.41 43.05
C THR A 98 27.21 -19.52 43.25
N SER A 99 26.92 -20.30 42.22
CA SER A 99 26.16 -21.55 42.37
C SER A 99 27.13 -22.73 42.33
N LYS A 100 27.30 -23.36 43.50
CA LYS A 100 27.93 -24.67 43.64
C LYS A 100 27.01 -25.70 42.98
N LYS A 101 27.60 -26.54 42.12
CA LYS A 101 26.98 -27.78 41.61
C LYS A 101 26.51 -28.65 42.77
N THR A 102 25.24 -29.05 42.75
CA THR A 102 24.80 -30.36 43.24
C THR A 102 23.66 -30.85 42.36
N THR A 103 23.83 -32.07 41.88
CA THR A 103 22.90 -32.94 41.16
C THR A 103 21.77 -33.39 42.07
N VAL A 104 20.58 -33.68 41.52
CA VAL A 104 19.72 -34.86 41.82
C VAL A 104 18.33 -34.71 41.14
N THR A 105 18.10 -35.63 40.20
CA THR A 105 16.88 -36.37 39.77
C THR A 105 15.47 -35.73 39.70
N GLU A 106 14.93 -35.80 38.48
CA GLU A 106 13.61 -36.32 38.03
C GLU A 106 12.32 -36.06 38.84
N SER A 107 11.30 -35.50 38.17
CA SER A 107 10.08 -36.25 37.78
C SER A 107 9.05 -35.39 37.01
N LYS A 108 8.52 -35.97 35.90
CA LYS A 108 7.11 -36.03 35.41
C LYS A 108 6.28 -34.71 35.38
N THR A 109 5.53 -34.29 34.35
CA THR A 109 4.83 -34.89 33.20
C THR A 109 4.24 -33.74 32.33
N PRO A 110 3.81 -33.97 31.07
CA PRO A 110 3.37 -32.93 30.14
C PRO A 110 1.84 -32.70 30.15
N LYS A 111 1.40 -31.45 29.92
CA LYS A 111 0.04 -31.12 29.44
C LYS A 111 0.18 -30.02 28.39
N GLN A 112 0.13 -30.40 27.12
CA GLN A 112 -1.03 -30.27 26.23
C GLN A 112 -1.34 -28.82 25.85
N ALA A 113 -0.91 -28.48 24.64
CA ALA A 113 -1.30 -27.31 23.89
C ALA A 113 -2.79 -27.38 23.53
N GLN A 114 -3.48 -26.26 23.75
CA GLN A 114 -4.64 -25.86 22.94
C GLN A 114 -4.33 -24.47 22.41
N LYS A 115 -4.19 -24.39 21.08
CA LYS A 115 -4.18 -23.14 20.33
C LYS A 115 -5.63 -22.66 20.23
N ILE A 116 -5.89 -21.46 20.73
CA ILE A 116 -7.01 -20.64 20.29
C ILE A 116 -6.36 -19.35 19.83
N ASP A 117 -6.53 -19.04 18.55
CA ASP A 117 -6.11 -17.78 17.96
C ASP A 117 -6.97 -16.66 18.57
N ALA A 118 -6.33 -15.78 19.34
CA ALA A 118 -6.95 -14.61 19.92
C ALA A 118 -6.25 -13.37 19.36
N ASP A 119 -7.06 -12.49 18.78
CA ASP A 119 -6.68 -11.20 18.23
C ASP A 119 -5.91 -10.35 19.25
N ASP A 120 -4.77 -9.80 18.82
CA ASP A 120 -4.04 -8.75 19.52
C ASP A 120 -4.87 -7.46 19.53
N SER A 121 -5.79 -7.37 20.46
CA SER A 121 -6.33 -6.13 20.99
C SER A 121 -6.06 -6.10 22.48
N GLU A 122 -4.81 -5.76 22.84
CA GLU A 122 -4.47 -5.32 24.19
C GLU A 122 -5.29 -4.06 24.51
N MET A 123 -6.48 -4.27 25.06
CA MET A 123 -7.24 -3.25 25.78
C MET A 123 -6.38 -2.84 26.98
N VAL A 124 -5.79 -1.66 26.90
CA VAL A 124 -5.12 -1.04 28.05
C VAL A 124 -6.22 -0.62 29.02
N ASP A 125 -6.26 -1.28 30.17
CA ASP A 125 -7.17 -0.98 31.27
C ASP A 125 -6.89 0.44 31.81
N LEU A 126 -7.77 1.38 31.47
CA LEU A 126 -7.68 2.79 31.90
C LEU A 126 -7.99 2.98 33.39
N TRP A 127 -8.46 1.94 34.09
CA TRP A 127 -8.87 1.99 35.49
C TRP A 127 -8.04 1.05 36.38
N GLY A 128 -6.96 0.49 35.85
CA GLY A 128 -6.01 -0.33 36.59
C GLY A 128 -5.14 0.51 37.54
N ASP A 129 -5.15 0.12 38.81
CA ASP A 129 -4.43 0.73 39.94
C ASP A 129 -2.93 0.98 39.66
N ASP A 130 -2.51 2.25 39.71
CA ASP A 130 -1.15 2.76 39.46
C ASP A 130 -0.17 2.39 40.59
N SER A 131 0.01 1.11 40.86
CA SER A 131 1.03 0.64 41.80
C SER A 131 2.00 -0.36 41.16
N LYS A 132 3.09 0.22 40.62
CA LYS A 132 4.34 -0.43 40.16
C LYS A 132 4.28 -1.19 38.84
N ALA A 133 4.39 -0.45 37.74
CA ALA A 133 5.05 -0.94 36.54
C ALA A 133 5.89 0.19 35.92
N GLU A 134 7.19 0.19 36.21
CA GLU A 134 8.14 0.88 35.33
C GLU A 134 7.99 0.24 33.94
N ARG A 135 7.39 0.98 33.01
CA ARG A 135 7.24 0.54 31.63
C ARG A 135 8.64 0.35 31.06
N GLU A 136 9.09 -0.91 30.99
CA GLU A 136 10.21 -1.30 30.16
C GLU A 136 9.93 -0.75 28.76
N SER A 137 10.67 0.29 28.36
CA SER A 137 10.46 0.98 27.10
C SER A 137 10.74 -0.01 25.97
N ASN A 138 9.68 -0.62 25.46
CA ASN A 138 9.75 -1.63 24.43
C ASN A 138 10.62 -1.10 23.28
N PRO A 139 11.76 -1.75 22.97
CA PRO A 139 12.75 -1.18 22.08
C PRO A 139 12.18 -1.15 20.65
N ARG A 140 11.90 0.07 20.17
CA ARG A 140 11.60 0.42 18.77
C ARG A 140 10.55 -0.48 18.14
N LYS A 141 9.27 -0.07 18.19
CA LYS A 141 8.29 -0.48 17.18
C LYS A 141 8.83 -0.04 15.81
N MET A 142 9.60 -0.91 15.16
CA MET A 142 10.02 -0.72 13.78
C MET A 142 8.71 -0.67 12.99
N SER A 143 8.38 0.48 12.43
CA SER A 143 7.17 0.62 11.63
C SER A 143 7.27 -0.40 10.50
N LYS A 144 6.33 -1.35 10.47
CA LYS A 144 6.18 -2.26 9.33
C LYS A 144 6.03 -1.38 8.10
N MET A 145 6.81 -1.65 7.05
CA MET A 145 6.78 -0.85 5.81
C MET A 145 5.33 -0.83 5.30
N THR A 146 4.75 0.36 5.19
CA THR A 146 3.30 0.55 4.96
C THR A 146 2.88 0.47 3.49
N SER A 147 3.82 0.28 2.56
CA SER A 147 3.53 0.24 1.12
C SER A 147 3.20 -1.17 0.65
N ILE A 148 2.06 -1.31 -0.03
CA ILE A 148 1.68 -2.50 -0.81
C ILE A 148 2.49 -2.56 -2.12
N ILE A 149 2.99 -1.43 -2.58
CA ILE A 149 3.65 -1.23 -3.87
C ILE A 149 5.10 -1.76 -3.82
N PRO A 150 5.56 -2.53 -4.82
CA PRO A 150 6.92 -3.05 -4.86
C PRO A 150 7.97 -1.92 -4.95
N ALA A 151 9.18 -2.19 -4.45
CA ALA A 151 10.27 -1.21 -4.44
C ALA A 151 10.74 -0.80 -5.85
N VAL A 152 10.63 -1.72 -6.80
CA VAL A 152 10.97 -1.51 -8.21
C VAL A 152 9.78 -1.97 -9.01
N GLU A 153 9.19 -1.06 -9.78
CA GLU A 153 8.12 -1.38 -10.71
C GLU A 153 8.74 -1.79 -12.04
N VAL A 154 8.16 -2.79 -12.68
CA VAL A 154 8.59 -3.24 -14.00
C VAL A 154 7.72 -2.49 -15.01
N ASP A 155 8.37 -1.77 -15.91
CA ASP A 155 7.69 -1.07 -16.99
C ASP A 155 7.06 -2.05 -18.00
N PRO A 156 5.97 -1.67 -18.67
CA PRO A 156 5.33 -2.50 -19.70
C PRO A 156 6.24 -2.69 -20.92
N ALA A 157 6.05 -3.79 -21.65
CA ALA A 157 6.89 -4.19 -22.77
C ALA A 157 6.98 -3.13 -23.90
N GLY A 158 5.92 -2.33 -24.07
CA GLY A 158 5.88 -1.23 -25.05
C GLY A 158 6.84 -0.07 -24.79
N CYS A 159 7.34 0.07 -23.55
CA CYS A 159 8.37 1.05 -23.19
C CYS A 159 9.79 0.54 -23.45
N SER A 160 9.95 -0.71 -23.90
CA SER A 160 11.26 -1.26 -24.21
C SER A 160 11.90 -0.56 -25.42
N TYR A 161 13.20 -0.78 -25.60
CA TYR A 161 13.95 -0.18 -26.68
C TYR A 161 13.49 -0.61 -28.09
N ASN A 162 13.11 -1.88 -28.23
CA ASN A 162 12.62 -2.47 -29.48
C ASN A 162 11.35 -3.26 -29.18
N PRO A 163 10.22 -2.56 -28.93
CA PRO A 163 8.97 -3.19 -28.54
C PRO A 163 8.29 -3.87 -29.74
N ALA A 164 7.37 -4.79 -29.47
CA ALA A 164 6.44 -5.26 -30.50
C ALA A 164 5.49 -4.12 -30.89
N ALA A 165 5.09 -4.02 -32.16
CA ALA A 165 4.28 -2.91 -32.68
C ALA A 165 2.99 -2.70 -31.86
N GLU A 166 2.24 -3.77 -31.60
CA GLU A 166 1.00 -3.71 -30.79
C GLU A 166 1.26 -3.14 -29.39
N SER A 167 2.28 -3.67 -28.69
CA SER A 167 2.62 -3.21 -27.35
C SER A 167 3.10 -1.75 -27.32
N HIS A 168 3.73 -1.29 -28.39
CA HIS A 168 4.20 0.09 -28.54
C HIS A 168 3.04 1.04 -28.77
N GLU A 169 2.12 0.68 -29.66
CA GLU A 169 0.90 1.42 -29.96
C GLU A 169 0.02 1.58 -28.71
N ASP A 170 -0.16 0.51 -27.93
CA ASP A 170 -0.89 0.53 -26.66
C ASP A 170 -0.30 1.55 -25.67
N MET A 171 1.04 1.58 -25.56
CA MET A 171 1.72 2.50 -24.64
C MET A 171 1.74 3.94 -25.14
N LEU A 172 1.88 4.15 -26.45
CA LEU A 172 1.67 5.46 -27.06
C LEU A 172 0.24 5.96 -26.82
N ALA A 173 -0.77 5.11 -27.01
CA ALA A 173 -2.16 5.46 -26.76
C ALA A 173 -2.38 5.85 -25.29
N ALA A 174 -1.78 5.12 -24.34
CA ALA A 174 -1.82 5.48 -22.92
C ALA A 174 -1.16 6.83 -22.62
N ALA A 175 -0.01 7.12 -23.25
CA ALA A 175 0.68 8.41 -23.09
C ALA A 175 -0.14 9.57 -23.69
N VAL A 176 -0.69 9.39 -24.90
CA VAL A 176 -1.58 10.36 -25.55
C VAL A 176 -2.81 10.63 -24.69
N ALA A 177 -3.43 9.59 -24.13
CA ALA A 177 -4.58 9.75 -23.25
C ALA A 177 -4.26 10.59 -22.00
N GLN A 178 -3.06 10.46 -21.42
CA GLN A 178 -2.64 11.29 -20.28
C GLN A 178 -2.46 12.76 -20.66
N GLU A 179 -1.88 13.05 -21.81
CA GLU A 179 -1.73 14.43 -22.29
C GLU A 179 -3.08 15.04 -22.66
N MET A 180 -3.94 14.31 -23.36
CA MET A 180 -5.31 14.75 -23.67
C MET A 180 -6.12 15.04 -22.40
N GLN A 181 -5.98 14.22 -21.35
CA GLN A 181 -6.60 14.51 -20.05
C GLN A 181 -6.12 15.82 -19.42
N LYS A 182 -4.86 16.23 -19.64
CA LYS A 182 -4.38 17.55 -19.18
C LYS A 182 -5.00 18.66 -20.01
N VAL A 183 -5.05 18.50 -21.32
CA VAL A 183 -5.69 19.45 -22.25
C VAL A 183 -7.15 19.64 -21.86
N TYR A 184 -7.93 18.57 -21.70
CA TYR A 184 -9.34 18.65 -21.29
C TYR A 184 -9.53 19.29 -19.93
N LYS A 185 -8.62 19.07 -18.97
CA LYS A 185 -8.69 19.76 -17.67
C LYS A 185 -8.44 21.26 -17.77
N THR A 186 -7.62 21.68 -18.73
CA THR A 186 -7.35 23.09 -19.00
C THR A 186 -8.51 23.74 -19.75
N GLU A 187 -9.06 23.06 -20.76
CA GLU A 187 -10.12 23.60 -21.62
C GLU A 187 -11.51 23.58 -20.96
N LEU A 188 -11.85 22.50 -20.26
CA LEU A 188 -13.13 22.36 -19.57
C LEU A 188 -13.08 22.89 -18.13
N GLY A 189 -11.88 23.25 -17.66
CA GLY A 189 -11.68 23.82 -16.34
C GLY A 189 -12.33 25.21 -16.25
N PRO A 190 -12.82 25.61 -15.06
CA PRO A 190 -13.22 26.99 -14.86
C PRO A 190 -12.03 27.91 -15.14
N GLU A 191 -12.26 29.01 -15.85
CA GLU A 191 -11.24 30.03 -16.04
C GLU A 191 -10.77 30.54 -14.68
N PRO A 192 -9.46 30.72 -14.46
CA PRO A 192 -8.96 31.22 -13.20
C PRO A 192 -9.53 32.62 -12.96
N VAL A 193 -10.05 32.85 -11.75
CA VAL A 193 -10.50 34.18 -11.34
C VAL A 193 -9.33 35.16 -11.56
N PRO A 194 -9.52 36.24 -12.33
CA PRO A 194 -8.45 37.22 -12.55
C PRO A 194 -7.96 37.76 -11.22
N LEU A 195 -6.64 37.89 -11.05
CA LEU A 195 -6.04 38.38 -9.79
C LEU A 195 -6.43 39.83 -9.48
N THR A 196 -6.71 40.61 -10.52
CA THR A 196 -7.18 41.99 -10.43
C THR A 196 -8.41 42.11 -11.32
N ILE A 197 -9.54 42.36 -10.68
CA ILE A 197 -10.74 42.88 -11.34
C ILE A 197 -10.56 44.40 -11.25
N ASP A 198 -10.41 45.07 -12.40
CA ASP A 198 -10.49 46.53 -12.44
C ASP A 198 -11.95 46.88 -12.11
N GLY A 199 -12.23 47.12 -10.84
CA GLY A 199 -13.59 47.32 -10.36
C GLY A 199 -14.09 48.71 -10.72
N ASP A 200 -15.22 48.78 -11.42
CA ASP A 200 -16.13 49.91 -11.28
C ASP A 200 -16.58 49.97 -9.81
N ALA A 201 -16.73 51.18 -9.27
CA ALA A 201 -17.13 51.39 -7.88
C ALA A 201 -18.52 50.76 -7.65
N VAL A 202 -18.56 49.63 -6.94
CA VAL A 202 -19.82 48.97 -6.57
C VAL A 202 -20.62 49.94 -5.71
N ASP A 203 -21.76 50.40 -6.24
CA ASP A 203 -22.70 51.27 -5.55
C ASP A 203 -23.13 50.64 -4.22
N GLU A 204 -23.33 51.48 -3.20
CA GLU A 204 -23.51 51.02 -1.82
C GLU A 204 -24.74 50.12 -1.65
N ASP A 205 -25.71 50.25 -2.56
CA ASP A 205 -26.97 49.50 -2.59
C ASP A 205 -26.78 48.02 -3.01
N GLU A 206 -25.83 47.71 -3.90
CA GLU A 206 -25.56 46.32 -4.34
C GLU A 206 -24.89 45.49 -3.24
N ARG A 207 -24.15 46.15 -2.34
CA ARG A 207 -23.50 45.51 -1.18
C ARG A 207 -24.52 44.98 -0.16
N TYR A 208 -25.71 45.58 -0.09
CA TYR A 208 -26.77 45.13 0.82
C TYR A 208 -27.48 43.84 0.33
N PHE A 209 -27.51 43.57 -0.98
CA PHE A 209 -28.16 42.37 -1.51
C PHE A 209 -27.32 41.08 -1.33
N LEU A 210 -25.99 41.18 -1.29
CA LEU A 210 -25.11 40.00 -1.12
C LEU A 210 -25.02 39.50 0.34
N GLY A 211 -25.43 40.30 1.33
CA GLY A 211 -25.25 40.00 2.76
C GLY A 211 -26.42 39.26 3.42
N VAL A 212 -27.48 38.92 2.69
CA VAL A 212 -28.75 38.45 3.28
C VAL A 212 -28.87 36.91 3.38
N ASP A 213 -28.00 36.14 2.72
CA ASP A 213 -28.20 34.67 2.59
C ASP A 213 -27.22 33.78 3.42
N ASP A 214 -26.33 34.36 4.22
CA ASP A 214 -25.45 33.59 5.15
C ASP A 214 -26.00 33.64 6.59
N GLY A 215 -27.29 33.33 6.72
CA GLY A 215 -28.07 33.46 7.94
C GLY A 215 -28.86 32.20 8.28
N SER A 216 -28.17 31.13 8.64
CA SER A 216 -28.66 30.15 9.63
C SER A 216 -30.09 29.61 9.44
N GLU A 217 -30.32 28.81 8.40
CA GLU A 217 -31.44 27.85 8.44
C GLU A 217 -31.00 26.58 9.18
N GLY A 218 -31.29 26.52 10.49
CA GLY A 218 -30.96 25.40 11.34
C GLY A 218 -31.64 25.47 12.71
N GLU A 219 -32.70 24.69 12.83
CA GLU A 219 -33.34 24.20 14.07
C GLU A 219 -34.09 25.22 14.94
N ASP A 220 -35.38 25.36 14.64
CA ASP A 220 -36.44 25.33 15.66
C ASP A 220 -37.70 24.70 15.02
N ASP A 221 -37.69 23.37 14.84
CA ASP A 221 -38.91 22.58 14.64
C ASP A 221 -39.04 21.59 15.80
N ALA A 222 -39.62 22.08 16.90
CA ALA A 222 -40.18 21.26 17.95
C ALA A 222 -41.41 21.96 18.54
N GLU A 223 -42.50 21.18 18.55
CA GLU A 223 -43.68 21.35 19.39
C GLU A 223 -44.76 22.34 18.90
N ALA A 224 -45.52 21.85 17.93
CA ALA A 224 -46.96 21.58 18.10
C ALA A 224 -47.75 22.57 18.96
N GLY A 225 -48.46 23.48 18.27
CA GLY A 225 -49.86 23.75 18.54
C GLY A 225 -50.19 24.33 19.91
N LYS A 226 -49.83 25.59 20.13
CA LYS A 226 -50.55 26.44 21.08
C LYS A 226 -51.01 27.70 20.37
N GLU A 227 -52.25 27.66 19.90
CA GLU A 227 -52.90 28.77 19.23
C GLU A 227 -52.87 30.04 20.10
N VAL A 228 -52.17 31.01 19.52
CA VAL A 228 -52.27 32.46 19.54
C VAL A 228 -53.62 33.01 20.02
N SER A 229 -53.54 33.98 20.94
CA SER A 229 -54.21 35.27 20.77
C SER A 229 -53.62 36.31 21.73
N GLU A 230 -52.78 37.20 21.20
CA GLU A 230 -52.49 38.52 21.73
C GLU A 230 -53.06 39.55 20.75
N ALA A 231 -53.90 40.46 21.25
CA ALA A 231 -53.99 41.88 20.89
C ALA A 231 -55.30 42.43 21.47
N GLY A 232 -55.20 43.53 22.23
CA GLY A 232 -56.37 44.19 22.81
C GLY A 232 -57.22 44.88 21.74
N ASP A 233 -58.54 44.79 21.90
CA ASP A 233 -59.42 45.94 21.75
C ASP A 233 -60.79 45.70 22.40
N THR A 234 -61.42 46.80 22.79
CA THR A 234 -62.66 46.88 23.56
C THR A 234 -63.85 46.13 22.94
N SER A 235 -64.48 45.22 23.70
CA SER A 235 -65.95 45.07 23.80
C SER A 235 -66.35 43.85 24.65
N ALA A 236 -67.28 44.09 25.58
CA ALA A 236 -68.18 43.12 26.22
C ALA A 236 -67.59 41.77 26.72
N SER A 237 -67.28 41.72 28.01
CA SER A 237 -67.23 40.47 28.79
C SER A 237 -68.58 39.73 28.69
N GLU A 238 -68.69 38.72 27.83
CA GLU A 238 -69.75 37.72 27.94
C GLU A 238 -69.55 36.89 29.23
N PRO A 239 -70.59 36.72 30.07
CA PRO A 239 -70.47 35.91 31.27
C PRO A 239 -70.23 34.44 30.88
N LYS A 240 -69.10 33.87 31.32
CA LYS A 240 -68.85 32.43 31.26
C LYS A 240 -70.01 31.69 31.95
N LYS A 241 -70.88 31.05 31.17
CA LYS A 241 -72.03 30.29 31.69
C LYS A 241 -71.50 29.15 32.57
N LEU A 242 -71.80 29.21 33.87
CA LEU A 242 -71.51 28.11 34.81
C LEU A 242 -72.17 26.82 34.28
N PRO A 243 -71.46 25.67 34.28
CA PRO A 243 -72.03 24.43 33.77
C PRO A 243 -73.25 24.05 34.61
N LYS A 244 -74.37 23.79 33.95
CA LYS A 244 -75.61 23.33 34.60
C LYS A 244 -75.31 22.08 35.44
N ARG A 245 -75.76 22.06 36.71
CA ARG A 245 -75.54 20.96 37.65
C ARG A 245 -76.13 19.67 37.07
N VAL A 246 -75.26 18.71 36.77
CA VAL A 246 -75.64 17.41 36.21
C VAL A 246 -76.34 16.57 37.28
N THR A 247 -77.46 15.94 36.93
CA THR A 247 -78.18 15.03 37.84
C THR A 247 -77.38 13.73 38.07
N ARG A 248 -77.57 13.09 39.24
CA ARG A 248 -76.86 11.85 39.61
C ARG A 248 -77.02 10.73 38.56
N VAL A 249 -78.17 10.67 37.90
CA VAL A 249 -78.46 9.71 36.82
C VAL A 249 -77.60 9.97 35.58
N VAL A 250 -77.48 11.22 35.16
CA VAL A 250 -76.66 11.61 34.00
C VAL A 250 -75.17 11.42 34.29
N PHE A 251 -74.74 11.66 35.55
CA PHE A 251 -73.38 11.34 35.99
C PHE A 251 -73.08 9.84 35.92
N ASN A 252 -73.99 8.98 36.41
CA ASN A 252 -73.85 7.53 36.33
C ASN A 252 -73.89 6.99 34.89
N LYS A 253 -74.69 7.61 34.01
CA LYS A 253 -74.69 7.29 32.57
C LYS A 253 -73.36 7.65 31.91
N ARG A 254 -72.81 8.83 32.23
CA ARG A 254 -71.50 9.30 31.72
C ARG A 254 -70.34 8.45 32.23
N THR A 255 -70.35 8.02 33.49
CA THR A 255 -69.32 7.14 34.04
C THR A 255 -69.37 5.75 33.40
N ARG A 256 -70.56 5.19 33.16
CA ARG A 256 -70.73 3.93 32.40
C ARG A 256 -70.22 4.04 30.96
N GLN A 257 -70.57 5.10 30.24
CA GLN A 257 -70.05 5.35 28.89
C GLN A 257 -68.53 5.54 28.88
N LYS A 258 -67.98 6.31 29.83
CA LYS A 258 -66.53 6.48 29.99
C LYS A 258 -65.83 5.15 30.28
N ALA A 259 -66.43 4.28 31.08
CA ALA A 259 -65.90 2.95 31.36
C ALA A 259 -65.92 2.03 30.13
N LEU A 260 -67.00 2.06 29.33
CA LEU A 260 -67.09 1.32 28.07
C LEU A 260 -66.05 1.82 27.07
N LEU A 261 -65.92 3.13 26.88
CA LEU A 261 -64.90 3.72 26.03
C LEU A 261 -63.49 3.31 26.47
N LYS A 262 -63.21 3.31 27.78
CA LYS A 262 -61.92 2.83 28.32
C LYS A 262 -61.65 1.35 28.05
N LYS A 263 -62.69 0.50 28.04
CA LYS A 263 -62.54 -0.93 27.71
C LYS A 263 -62.23 -1.10 26.22
N LEU A 264 -63.01 -0.44 25.37
CA LEU A 264 -62.77 -0.45 23.91
C LEU A 264 -61.39 0.10 23.56
N THR A 265 -60.93 1.17 24.21
CA THR A 265 -59.57 1.68 23.99
C THR A 265 -58.52 0.67 24.43
N LYS A 266 -58.73 -0.06 25.53
CA LYS A 266 -57.78 -1.09 25.99
C LYS A 266 -57.74 -2.30 25.06
N GLU A 267 -58.88 -2.72 24.53
CA GLU A 267 -58.96 -3.78 23.53
C GLU A 267 -58.23 -3.39 22.25
N LYS A 268 -58.49 -2.18 21.73
CA LYS A 268 -57.73 -1.61 20.60
C LYS A 268 -56.23 -1.51 20.87
N LEU A 269 -55.82 -1.18 22.10
CA LEU A 269 -54.39 -1.15 22.47
C LEU A 269 -53.79 -2.56 22.49
N LYS A 270 -54.51 -3.56 22.97
CA LYS A 270 -54.06 -4.96 22.94
C LYS A 270 -53.93 -5.48 21.52
N GLU A 271 -54.88 -5.17 20.66
CA GLU A 271 -54.85 -5.51 19.23
C GLU A 271 -53.65 -4.85 18.52
N LYS A 272 -53.34 -3.59 18.85
CA LYS A 272 -52.12 -2.93 18.33
C LYS A 272 -50.85 -3.67 18.76
N ILE A 273 -50.75 -4.01 20.05
CA ILE A 273 -49.58 -4.74 20.58
C ILE A 273 -49.47 -6.13 19.95
N SER A 274 -50.56 -6.88 19.77
CA SER A 274 -50.49 -8.18 19.08
C SER A 274 -50.04 -8.01 17.63
N ASN A 275 -50.54 -7.01 16.92
CA ASN A 275 -50.14 -6.73 15.54
C ASN A 275 -48.66 -6.33 15.43
N GLU A 276 -48.13 -5.59 16.42
CA GLU A 276 -46.71 -5.26 16.52
C GLU A 276 -45.85 -6.50 16.84
N ILE A 277 -46.35 -7.41 17.68
CA ILE A 277 -45.66 -8.68 17.97
C ILE A 277 -45.61 -9.56 16.72
N ASP A 278 -46.72 -9.65 15.99
CA ASP A 278 -46.82 -10.46 14.78
C ASP A 278 -45.95 -9.91 13.63
N SER A 279 -45.63 -8.60 13.65
CA SER A 279 -44.74 -7.98 12.66
C SER A 279 -43.24 -8.09 12.99
N LEU A 280 -42.87 -8.49 14.22
CA LEU A 280 -41.48 -8.68 14.64
C LEU A 280 -40.62 -9.53 13.69
N PRO A 281 -41.06 -10.69 13.16
CA PRO A 281 -40.24 -11.48 12.24
C PRO A 281 -39.92 -10.71 10.95
N ASN A 282 -40.88 -9.94 10.42
CA ASN A 282 -40.64 -9.11 9.23
C ASN A 282 -39.63 -7.99 9.53
N ILE A 283 -39.73 -7.37 10.70
CA ILE A 283 -38.78 -6.34 11.16
C ILE A 283 -37.39 -6.94 11.35
N LEU A 284 -37.28 -8.16 11.89
CA LEU A 284 -36.00 -8.85 12.03
C LEU A 284 -35.38 -9.20 10.67
N GLU A 285 -36.19 -9.66 9.71
CA GLU A 285 -35.72 -9.87 8.34
C GLU A 285 -35.25 -8.57 7.68
N GLU A 286 -35.98 -7.47 7.87
CA GLU A 286 -35.61 -6.14 7.38
C GLU A 286 -34.29 -5.66 7.99
N ILE A 287 -34.13 -5.75 9.32
CA ILE A 287 -32.87 -5.44 10.00
C ILE A 287 -31.72 -6.29 9.46
N SER A 288 -31.94 -7.59 9.25
CA SER A 288 -30.88 -8.46 8.72
C SER A 288 -30.46 -8.07 7.30
N ARG A 289 -31.41 -7.71 6.43
CA ARG A 289 -31.13 -7.21 5.07
C ARG A 289 -30.38 -5.88 5.12
N GLU A 290 -30.80 -4.94 5.97
CA GLU A 290 -30.09 -3.67 6.15
C GLU A 290 -28.66 -3.87 6.64
N ASP A 291 -28.44 -4.77 7.60
CA ASP A 291 -27.12 -5.06 8.12
C ASP A 291 -26.23 -5.70 7.05
N GLU A 292 -26.75 -6.62 6.25
CA GLU A 292 -26.05 -7.16 5.08
C GLU A 292 -25.68 -6.07 4.07
N GLU A 293 -26.58 -5.13 3.76
CA GLU A 293 -26.31 -3.99 2.89
C GLU A 293 -25.23 -3.07 3.46
N LYS A 294 -25.29 -2.77 4.77
CA LYS A 294 -24.27 -1.99 5.49
C LYS A 294 -22.91 -2.69 5.42
N GLN A 295 -22.86 -4.00 5.68
CA GLN A 295 -21.64 -4.80 5.57
C GLN A 295 -21.08 -4.78 4.15
N ASN A 296 -21.93 -5.01 3.14
CA ASN A 296 -21.53 -4.95 1.73
C ASN A 296 -20.96 -3.58 1.35
N LYS A 297 -21.55 -2.48 1.84
CA LYS A 297 -21.04 -1.12 1.65
C LYS A 297 -19.66 -0.93 2.29
N LEU A 298 -19.46 -1.43 3.51
CA LEU A 298 -18.17 -1.39 4.19
C LEU A 298 -17.10 -2.19 3.43
N VAL A 299 -17.43 -3.40 2.98
CA VAL A 299 -16.55 -4.26 2.18
C VAL A 299 -16.18 -3.57 0.87
N ARG A 300 -17.15 -3.01 0.12
CA ARG A 300 -16.90 -2.24 -1.10
C ARG A 300 -15.96 -1.06 -0.84
N ARG A 301 -16.16 -0.32 0.26
CA ARG A 301 -15.28 0.79 0.64
C ARG A 301 -13.88 0.31 1.00
N ALA A 302 -13.75 -0.83 1.66
CA ALA A 302 -12.46 -1.43 2.01
C ALA A 302 -11.69 -1.87 0.74
N ILE A 303 -12.36 -2.54 -0.19
CA ILE A 303 -11.78 -2.97 -1.47
C ILE A 303 -11.33 -1.74 -2.28
N ALA A 304 -12.20 -0.73 -2.42
CA ALA A 304 -11.85 0.51 -3.14
C ALA A 304 -10.64 1.22 -2.53
N LYS A 305 -10.51 1.24 -1.20
CA LYS A 305 -9.32 1.77 -0.51
C LYS A 305 -8.08 0.94 -0.83
N GLN A 306 -8.17 -0.39 -0.78
CA GLN A 306 -7.05 -1.28 -1.09
C GLN A 306 -6.60 -1.11 -2.54
N ASP A 307 -7.51 -0.99 -3.50
CA ASP A 307 -7.17 -0.78 -4.91
C ASP A 307 -6.50 0.58 -5.16
N VAL A 308 -6.96 1.63 -4.48
CA VAL A 308 -6.29 2.93 -4.50
C VAL A 308 -4.87 2.84 -3.94
N LEU A 309 -4.67 2.14 -2.82
CA LEU A 309 -3.37 1.98 -2.17
C LEU A 309 -2.36 1.16 -3.00
N LYS A 310 -2.84 0.28 -3.89
CA LYS A 310 -1.99 -0.42 -4.87
C LYS A 310 -1.44 0.52 -5.95
N ILE A 311 -2.14 1.61 -6.25
CA ILE A 311 -1.78 2.54 -7.34
C ILE A 311 -1.02 3.76 -6.81
N ARG A 312 -1.46 4.34 -5.70
CA ARG A 312 -0.93 5.60 -5.16
C ARG A 312 -0.85 5.59 -3.64
N PRO A 313 0.08 6.37 -3.06
CA PRO A 313 0.20 6.48 -1.62
C PRO A 313 -1.01 7.19 -1.01
N PRO A 314 -1.29 6.96 0.28
CA PRO A 314 -2.19 7.83 1.03
C PRO A 314 -1.64 9.26 1.07
N ARG A 315 -2.52 10.23 1.30
CA ARG A 315 -2.12 11.65 1.35
C ARG A 315 -1.31 11.91 2.63
N LEU A 316 0.02 11.97 2.49
CA LEU A 316 0.93 12.22 3.62
C LEU A 316 1.10 13.71 3.95
N GLY A 317 0.85 14.61 3.00
CA GLY A 317 1.09 16.05 3.19
C GLY A 317 0.18 16.94 2.34
N LYS A 318 0.60 18.21 2.16
CA LYS A 318 -0.15 19.21 1.38
C LYS A 318 -0.27 18.84 -0.10
N HIS A 319 0.77 18.25 -0.69
CA HIS A 319 0.77 17.88 -2.10
C HIS A 319 0.32 16.43 -2.29
N LYS A 320 -0.45 16.20 -3.35
CA LYS A 320 -0.82 14.85 -3.79
C LYS A 320 0.36 14.25 -4.56
N PHE A 321 0.49 12.93 -4.55
CA PHE A 321 1.44 12.25 -5.43
C PHE A 321 0.99 12.42 -6.88
N GLU A 322 1.89 12.95 -7.71
CA GLU A 322 1.74 13.07 -9.15
C GLU A 322 2.64 12.03 -9.80
N ALA A 323 2.04 11.13 -10.57
CA ALA A 323 2.76 10.09 -11.29
C ALA A 323 3.66 10.72 -12.38
N PRO A 324 4.87 10.18 -12.60
CA PRO A 324 5.68 10.60 -13.73
C PRO A 324 4.97 10.28 -15.06
N PRO A 325 5.18 11.08 -16.11
CA PRO A 325 4.65 10.78 -17.44
C PRO A 325 5.22 9.45 -17.93
N VAL A 326 4.41 8.70 -18.68
CA VAL A 326 4.81 7.42 -19.28
C VAL A 326 5.97 7.65 -20.24
N GLN A 327 7.01 6.83 -20.12
CA GLN A 327 8.23 6.96 -20.91
C GLN A 327 8.18 6.01 -22.10
N VAL A 328 7.76 6.52 -23.26
CA VAL A 328 7.64 5.75 -24.50
C VAL A 328 8.40 6.47 -25.59
N LEU A 329 9.14 5.72 -26.40
CA LEU A 329 9.81 6.24 -27.59
C LEU A 329 8.77 6.57 -28.66
N LEU A 330 8.93 7.67 -29.38
CA LEU A 330 8.07 7.96 -30.53
C LEU A 330 8.37 6.97 -31.68
N THR A 331 7.43 6.80 -32.61
CA THR A 331 7.61 5.93 -33.79
C THR A 331 8.86 6.32 -34.59
N GLU A 332 9.14 7.61 -34.71
CA GLU A 332 10.34 8.16 -35.37
C GLU A 332 11.65 7.84 -34.64
N GLU A 333 11.58 7.59 -33.33
CA GLU A 333 12.73 7.35 -32.47
C GLU A 333 13.10 5.86 -32.39
N ILE A 334 12.19 4.98 -32.78
CA ILE A 334 12.45 3.53 -32.86
C ILE A 334 13.25 3.25 -34.13
N THR A 335 14.55 3.04 -33.96
CA THR A 335 15.49 2.83 -35.09
C THR A 335 16.12 1.44 -35.12
N GLY A 336 15.89 0.59 -34.11
CA GLY A 336 16.47 -0.75 -34.01
C GLY A 336 17.97 -0.81 -33.66
N SER A 337 18.74 0.29 -33.75
CA SER A 337 20.13 0.40 -33.25
C SER A 337 20.32 1.12 -31.90
N LEU A 338 20.85 0.41 -30.87
CA LEU A 338 21.13 0.96 -29.53
C LEU A 338 22.05 2.20 -29.55
N ARG A 339 22.87 2.37 -30.60
CA ARG A 339 23.76 3.52 -30.74
C ARG A 339 23.01 4.82 -31.03
N LYS A 340 21.79 4.72 -31.56
CA LYS A 340 20.91 5.85 -31.89
C LYS A 340 19.89 6.13 -30.79
N LEU A 341 19.88 5.35 -29.71
CA LEU A 341 18.96 5.51 -28.59
C LEU A 341 19.21 6.88 -27.94
N LYS A 342 18.19 7.74 -27.91
CA LYS A 342 18.25 8.99 -27.15
C LYS A 342 18.19 8.67 -25.66
N ALA A 343 19.12 9.19 -24.87
CA ALA A 343 19.12 8.96 -23.43
C ALA A 343 17.79 9.40 -22.81
N CYS A 344 17.01 8.43 -22.33
CA CYS A 344 15.78 8.67 -21.57
C CYS A 344 16.09 8.83 -20.06
N CYS A 345 15.04 8.85 -19.23
CA CYS A 345 15.01 9.39 -17.87
C CYS A 345 16.25 9.20 -16.97
N THR A 346 16.40 10.13 -16.02
CA THR A 346 17.37 9.96 -14.94
C THR A 346 16.86 8.94 -13.92
N LEU A 347 17.61 7.85 -13.71
CA LEU A 347 17.32 6.82 -12.71
C LEU A 347 17.06 7.41 -11.31
N ALA A 348 17.77 8.49 -10.95
CA ALA A 348 17.56 9.18 -9.69
C ALA A 348 16.13 9.72 -9.54
N ARG A 349 15.55 10.28 -10.61
CA ARG A 349 14.18 10.81 -10.62
C ARG A 349 13.16 9.69 -10.51
N ASP A 350 13.39 8.58 -11.20
CA ASP A 350 12.54 7.39 -11.09
C ASP A 350 12.55 6.81 -9.66
N ARG A 351 13.73 6.62 -9.07
CA ARG A 351 13.85 6.14 -7.67
C ARG A 351 13.22 7.10 -6.67
N PHE A 352 13.39 8.41 -6.85
CA PHE A 352 12.74 9.42 -6.03
C PHE A 352 11.21 9.32 -6.10
N LYS A 353 10.66 9.18 -7.32
CA LYS A 353 9.21 8.99 -7.52
C LYS A 353 8.70 7.66 -6.98
N SER A 354 9.49 6.58 -7.06
CA SER A 354 9.18 5.31 -6.39
C SER A 354 9.11 5.45 -4.86
N LEU A 355 9.98 6.26 -4.24
CA LEU A 355 9.92 6.52 -2.79
C LEU A 355 8.66 7.33 -2.40
N GLU A 356 8.29 8.32 -3.21
CA GLU A 356 7.03 9.05 -3.04
C GLU A 356 5.83 8.11 -3.21
N LYS A 357 5.81 7.29 -4.28
CA LYS A 357 4.72 6.35 -4.59
C LYS A 357 4.50 5.34 -3.47
N ARG A 358 5.58 4.88 -2.83
CA ARG A 358 5.55 3.99 -1.67
C ARG A 358 5.16 4.68 -0.36
N GLY A 359 4.99 6.00 -0.36
CA GLY A 359 4.70 6.78 0.84
C GLY A 359 5.84 6.79 1.85
N ILE A 360 7.09 6.55 1.41
CA ILE A 360 8.29 6.69 2.24
C ILE A 360 8.69 8.16 2.30
N LEU A 361 8.58 8.86 1.16
CA LEU A 361 8.80 10.29 1.05
C LEU A 361 7.46 11.01 0.88
N VAL A 362 7.32 12.17 1.51
CA VAL A 362 6.17 13.05 1.29
C VAL A 362 6.34 13.78 -0.06
N PRO A 363 5.33 13.77 -0.95
CA PRO A 363 5.38 14.54 -2.18
C PRO A 363 5.58 16.03 -1.87
N SER A 364 6.57 16.63 -2.52
CA SER A 364 6.91 18.04 -2.34
C SER A 364 7.02 18.74 -3.69
N LYS A 365 6.68 20.03 -3.74
CA LYS A 365 6.99 20.89 -4.89
C LYS A 365 8.31 21.61 -4.61
N ASN A 366 9.14 21.77 -5.64
CA ASN A 366 10.36 22.56 -5.52
C ASN A 366 10.00 23.99 -5.13
N ILE A 367 10.33 24.35 -3.88
CA ILE A 367 10.26 25.74 -3.42
C ILE A 367 11.45 26.44 -4.07
N ARG A 368 11.20 27.15 -5.16
CA ARG A 368 12.16 28.13 -5.65
C ARG A 368 12.23 29.20 -4.57
N ARG A 369 13.33 29.22 -3.82
CA ARG A 369 13.68 30.37 -2.99
C ARG A 369 14.05 31.47 -3.98
N ASN A 370 13.09 32.36 -4.21
CA ASN A 370 13.34 33.60 -4.94
C ASN A 370 14.28 34.49 -4.13
#